data_AF-A0A1W9PYI3-F1
#
_entry.id   AF-A0A1W9PYI3-F1
#
_cell.length_a   1.000
_cell.length_b   1.000
_cell.length_c   1.000
_cell.angle_alpha   90.00
_cell.angle_beta   90.00
_cell.angle_gamma   90.00
#
_symmetry.space_group_name_H-M   'P 1'
#
loop_
_entity.id
_entity.type
_entity.pdbx_description
1 polymer ?
#
loop_
_entity_poly.entity_id
_entity_poly.type
_entity_poly.pdbx_seq_one_letter_code
_entity_poly.pdbx_strand_id
1 'polypeptide(L)'
;MKEKMVVFLTIACFLLVTAGMSIAGQKAGNEKKGKYLFRKNCRSCHIDGGSAKALSPNSKTQAQWDRAFKKHERLQCADEWKKLSEKDLKDILSYLYNHAFDSPSPATCG
;
A
#
# COMPACT_ATOMS: atom_id res chain seq x y z
N MET A 1 -18.67 40.67 -25.82
CA MET A 1 -17.94 40.66 -24.52
C MET A 1 -18.48 39.61 -23.55
N LYS A 2 -19.81 39.50 -23.37
CA LYS A 2 -20.46 38.51 -22.49
C LYS A 2 -20.13 37.05 -22.88
N GLU A 3 -20.22 36.70 -24.16
CA GLU A 3 -19.89 35.37 -24.70
C GLU A 3 -18.43 34.96 -24.42
N LYS A 4 -17.47 35.86 -24.67
CA LYS A 4 -16.04 35.63 -24.40
C LYS A 4 -15.74 35.50 -22.91
N MET A 5 -16.51 36.18 -22.06
CA MET A 5 -16.40 36.11 -20.60
C MET A 5 -16.99 34.82 -20.03
N VAL A 6 -18.08 34.31 -20.61
CA VAL A 6 -18.66 33.01 -20.26
C VAL A 6 -17.74 31.86 -20.68
N VAL A 7 -17.16 31.92 -21.87
CA VAL A 7 -16.17 30.92 -22.34
C VAL A 7 -14.90 30.94 -21.49
N PHE A 8 -14.43 32.13 -21.09
CA PHE A 8 -13.27 32.25 -20.19
C PHE A 8 -13.56 31.68 -18.80
N LEU A 9 -14.76 31.93 -18.25
CA LEU A 9 -15.18 31.38 -16.96
C LEU A 9 -15.36 29.86 -16.98
N THR A 10 -15.89 29.29 -18.08
CA THR A 10 -16.04 27.83 -18.19
C THR A 10 -14.71 27.10 -18.36
N ILE A 11 -13.77 27.65 -19.14
CA ILE A 11 -12.41 27.10 -19.28
C ILE A 11 -11.66 27.19 -17.94
N ALA A 12 -11.76 28.32 -17.23
CA ALA A 12 -11.15 28.49 -15.91
C ALA A 12 -11.74 27.50 -14.89
N CYS A 13 -13.05 27.24 -14.92
CA CYS A 13 -13.69 26.26 -14.06
C CYS A 13 -13.23 24.82 -14.38
N PHE A 14 -13.06 24.48 -15.66
CA PHE A 14 -12.60 23.16 -16.09
C PHE A 14 -11.13 22.89 -15.69
N LEU A 15 -10.27 23.91 -15.74
CA LEU A 15 -8.86 23.81 -15.31
C LEU A 15 -8.70 23.69 -13.79
N LEU A 16 -9.64 24.22 -12.99
CA LEU A 16 -9.63 24.07 -11.54
C LEU A 16 -10.06 22.66 -11.08
N VAL A 17 -10.90 21.97 -11.86
CA VAL A 17 -11.37 20.60 -11.52
C VAL A 17 -10.28 19.54 -11.77
N THR A 18 -9.41 19.72 -12.77
CA THR A 18 -8.34 18.73 -13.06
C THR A 18 -7.16 18.80 -12.09
N ALA A 19 -6.96 19.93 -11.39
CA ALA A 19 -5.91 20.08 -10.38
C ALA A 19 -6.24 19.38 -9.04
N GLY A 20 -7.48 18.93 -8.82
CA GLY A 20 -7.93 18.36 -7.56
C GLY A 20 -7.68 16.86 -7.37
N MET A 21 -7.30 16.11 -8.42
CA MET A 21 -7.24 14.63 -8.35
C MET A 21 -5.88 14.05 -7.91
N SER A 22 -4.89 14.88 -7.55
CA SER A 22 -3.53 14.41 -7.30
C SER A 22 -3.14 14.21 -5.83
N ILE A 23 -4.05 14.38 -4.87
CA ILE A 23 -3.73 14.23 -3.44
C ILE A 23 -4.37 12.98 -2.83
N ALA A 24 -4.13 11.83 -3.44
CA ALA A 24 -4.25 10.55 -2.76
C ALA A 24 -2.85 9.93 -2.65
N GLY A 25 -2.19 10.13 -1.51
CA GLY A 25 -1.08 9.28 -1.09
C GLY A 25 0.33 9.66 -1.55
N GLN A 26 0.75 10.93 -1.42
CA GLN A 26 2.17 11.31 -1.55
C GLN A 26 3.12 10.62 -0.52
N LYS A 27 2.59 9.81 0.41
CA LYS A 27 3.38 8.97 1.34
C LYS A 27 3.22 7.47 1.13
N ALA A 28 2.40 6.98 0.20
CA ALA A 28 2.24 5.56 -0.07
C ALA A 28 3.33 5.05 -1.04
N GLY A 29 3.91 3.89 -0.75
CA GLY A 29 4.79 3.17 -1.67
C GLY A 29 4.02 2.60 -2.87
N ASN A 30 4.75 2.00 -3.81
CA ASN A 30 4.17 1.35 -4.97
C ASN A 30 3.55 0.01 -4.57
N GLU A 31 2.23 0.03 -4.32
CA GLU A 31 1.46 -1.15 -3.94
C GLU A 31 1.56 -2.33 -4.93
N LYS A 32 1.57 -2.07 -6.24
CA LYS A 32 1.69 -3.15 -7.24
C LYS A 32 3.01 -3.90 -7.07
N LYS A 33 4.10 -3.15 -6.85
CA LYS A 33 5.42 -3.72 -6.53
C LYS A 33 5.41 -4.38 -5.15
N GLY A 34 4.74 -3.77 -4.17
CA GLY A 34 4.53 -4.31 -2.83
C GLY A 34 3.90 -5.70 -2.83
N LYS A 35 2.85 -5.91 -3.63
CA LYS A 35 2.19 -7.22 -3.80
C LYS A 35 3.17 -8.29 -4.28
N TYR A 36 3.98 -7.97 -5.28
CA TYR A 36 4.99 -8.88 -5.80
C TYR A 36 6.05 -9.20 -4.74
N LEU A 37 6.58 -8.17 -4.08
CA LEU A 37 7.61 -8.33 -3.03
C LEU A 37 7.09 -9.11 -1.81
N PHE A 38 5.84 -8.89 -1.39
CA PHE A 38 5.20 -9.65 -0.33
C PHE A 38 5.14 -11.14 -0.67
N ARG A 39 4.72 -11.48 -1.89
CA ARG A 39 4.66 -12.87 -2.35
C ARG A 39 6.04 -13.52 -2.43
N LYS A 40 7.03 -12.78 -2.91
CA LYS A 40 8.40 -13.26 -3.11
C LYS A 40 9.14 -13.48 -1.78
N ASN A 41 9.01 -12.55 -0.83
CA ASN A 41 9.85 -12.51 0.36
C ASN A 41 9.14 -12.95 1.64
N CYS A 42 7.84 -12.68 1.79
CA CYS A 42 7.09 -13.03 3.00
C CYS A 42 6.36 -14.37 2.81
N ARG A 43 5.64 -14.55 1.70
CA ARG A 43 4.97 -15.83 1.38
C ARG A 43 5.90 -16.91 0.83
N SER A 44 7.23 -16.74 0.89
CA SER A 44 8.16 -17.85 0.70
C SER A 44 8.07 -18.85 1.86
N CYS A 45 7.83 -18.35 3.08
CA CYS A 45 7.66 -19.16 4.29
C CYS A 45 6.22 -19.13 4.83
N HIS A 46 5.52 -18.00 4.68
CA HIS A 46 4.18 -17.79 5.21
C HIS A 46 3.05 -18.24 4.26
N ILE A 47 3.14 -19.47 3.75
CA ILE A 47 2.09 -20.14 2.98
C ILE A 47 1.35 -21.16 3.85
N ASP A 48 0.21 -21.64 3.36
CA ASP A 48 -0.51 -22.75 4.00
C ASP A 48 0.37 -24.00 4.04
N GLY A 49 0.57 -24.55 5.24
CA GLY A 49 1.47 -25.69 5.46
C GLY A 49 2.97 -25.35 5.36
N GLY A 50 3.33 -24.07 5.24
CA GLY A 50 4.71 -23.63 5.17
C GLY A 50 5.47 -23.72 6.51
N SER A 51 6.74 -23.31 6.48
CA SER A 51 7.61 -23.28 7.66
C SER A 51 7.25 -22.20 8.68
N ALA A 52 6.40 -21.25 8.31
CA ALA A 52 5.87 -20.21 9.20
C ALA A 52 4.35 -20.12 9.10
N LYS A 53 3.70 -19.56 10.12
CA LYS A 53 2.24 -19.38 10.15
C LYS A 53 1.77 -18.65 8.90
N ALA A 54 0.82 -19.23 8.17
CA ALA A 54 0.27 -18.63 6.94
C ALA A 54 -0.13 -17.16 7.15
N LEU A 55 0.20 -16.32 6.16
CA LEU A 55 0.03 -14.88 6.25
C LEU A 55 -0.58 -14.34 4.96
N SER A 56 -1.70 -13.64 5.12
CA SER A 56 -2.39 -12.90 4.08
C SER A 56 -2.54 -11.44 4.50
N PRO A 57 -2.77 -10.49 3.57
CA PRO A 57 -2.93 -9.09 3.93
C PRO A 57 -4.02 -8.85 4.98
N ASN A 58 -5.14 -9.58 4.87
CA ASN A 58 -6.25 -9.54 5.83
C ASN A 58 -5.98 -10.26 7.16
N SER A 59 -4.79 -10.85 7.38
CA SER A 59 -4.46 -11.52 8.64
C SER A 59 -4.16 -10.55 9.79
N LYS A 60 -4.06 -9.25 9.49
CA LYS A 60 -3.77 -8.19 10.47
C LYS A 60 -4.54 -6.92 10.13
N THR A 61 -4.78 -6.09 11.14
CA THR A 61 -5.25 -4.72 10.95
C THR A 61 -4.14 -3.80 10.42
N GLN A 62 -4.52 -2.65 9.87
CA GLN A 62 -3.61 -1.59 9.43
C GLN A 62 -2.58 -1.23 10.51
N ALA A 63 -3.06 -1.00 11.74
CA ALA A 63 -2.20 -0.68 12.89
C ALA A 63 -1.25 -1.82 13.28
N GLN A 64 -1.67 -3.07 13.11
CA GLN A 64 -0.83 -4.23 13.37
C GLN A 64 0.25 -4.39 12.30
N TRP A 65 -0.05 -4.10 11.03
CA TRP A 65 0.95 -4.07 9.96
C TRP A 65 2.00 -2.98 10.19
N ASP A 66 1.58 -1.76 10.48
CA ASP A 66 2.50 -0.67 10.84
C ASP A 66 3.44 -1.06 11.99
N ARG A 67 2.89 -1.69 13.03
CA ARG A 67 3.68 -2.14 14.17
C ARG A 67 4.68 -3.23 13.79
N ALA A 68 4.28 -4.17 12.93
CA ALA A 68 5.16 -5.24 12.46
C ALA A 68 6.34 -4.67 11.67
N PHE A 69 6.08 -3.73 10.76
CA PHE A 69 7.12 -3.07 9.96
C PHE A 69 8.02 -2.17 10.82
N LYS A 70 7.49 -1.46 11.82
CA LYS A 70 8.30 -0.66 12.75
C LYS A 70 9.19 -1.48 13.67
N LYS A 71 8.86 -2.76 13.87
CA LYS A 71 9.54 -3.66 14.84
C LYS A 71 10.02 -4.94 14.17
N HIS A 72 10.29 -4.91 12.88
CA HIS A 72 10.61 -6.12 12.12
C HIS A 72 11.88 -6.82 12.62
N GLU A 73 12.82 -6.07 13.21
CA GLU A 73 14.05 -6.57 13.82
C GLU A 73 13.80 -7.52 15.00
N ARG A 74 12.61 -7.46 15.61
CA ARG A 74 12.21 -8.33 16.73
C ARG A 74 11.51 -9.60 16.27
N LEU A 75 11.30 -9.78 14.97
CA LEU A 75 10.67 -10.96 14.41
C LEU A 75 11.70 -12.08 14.24
N GLN A 76 11.24 -13.34 14.32
CA GLN A 76 12.11 -14.51 14.15
C GLN A 76 12.81 -14.54 12.78
N CYS A 77 12.21 -13.92 11.75
CA CYS A 77 12.77 -13.82 10.41
C CYS A 77 13.53 -12.51 10.14
N ALA A 78 14.00 -11.78 11.17
CA ALA A 78 14.62 -10.46 11.04
C ALA A 78 15.73 -10.39 9.96
N ASP A 79 16.49 -11.46 9.73
CA ASP A 79 17.53 -11.50 8.69
C ASP A 79 16.97 -11.45 7.26
N GLU A 80 15.75 -11.94 7.02
CA GLU A 80 15.07 -11.79 5.72
C GLU A 80 14.68 -10.33 5.45
N TRP A 81 14.35 -9.57 6.50
CA TRP A 81 13.98 -8.15 6.38
C TRP A 81 15.19 -7.28 6.02
N LYS A 82 16.40 -7.64 6.48
CA LYS A 82 17.65 -6.93 6.15
C LYS A 82 18.02 -7.00 4.66
N LYS A 83 17.46 -7.96 3.92
CA LYS A 83 17.67 -8.11 2.47
C LYS A 83 16.83 -7.13 1.65
N LEU A 84 15.88 -6.45 2.28
CA LEU A 84 14.96 -5.52 1.62
C LEU A 84 15.39 -4.08 1.85
N SER A 85 15.33 -3.27 0.80
CA SER A 85 15.56 -1.83 0.94
C SER A 85 14.39 -1.16 1.69
N GLU A 86 14.62 0.01 2.28
CA GLU A 86 13.53 0.81 2.88
C GLU A 86 12.39 1.08 1.90
N LYS A 87 12.71 1.27 0.62
CA LYS A 87 11.73 1.44 -0.45
C LYS A 87 10.89 0.17 -0.64
N ASP A 88 11.51 -0.99 -0.64
CA ASP A 88 10.80 -2.26 -0.75
C ASP A 88 9.89 -2.49 0.46
N LEU A 89 10.36 -2.20 1.67
CA LEU A 89 9.54 -2.27 2.87
C LEU A 89 8.33 -1.34 2.79
N LYS A 90 8.53 -0.11 2.31
CA LYS A 90 7.44 0.85 2.09
C LYS A 90 6.45 0.38 1.03
N ASP A 91 6.93 -0.17 -0.08
CA ASP A 91 6.10 -0.73 -1.14
C ASP A 91 5.25 -1.89 -0.59
N ILE A 92 5.86 -2.84 0.14
CA ILE A 92 5.17 -3.97 0.77
C ILE A 92 4.13 -3.48 1.79
N LEU A 93 4.51 -2.58 2.70
CA LEU A 93 3.59 -2.05 3.71
C LEU A 93 2.38 -1.39 3.05
N SER A 94 2.56 -0.68 1.94
CA SER A 94 1.45 -0.02 1.25
C SER A 94 0.42 -1.03 0.75
N TYR A 95 0.87 -2.14 0.16
CA TYR A 95 -0.02 -3.23 -0.24
C TYR A 95 -0.74 -3.86 0.96
N LEU A 96 0.00 -4.17 2.02
CA LEU A 96 -0.56 -4.82 3.21
C LEU A 96 -1.54 -3.92 3.97
N TYR A 97 -1.26 -2.62 4.02
CA TYR A 97 -2.09 -1.61 4.68
C TYR A 97 -3.39 -1.36 3.90
N ASN A 98 -3.30 -1.24 2.57
CA ASN A 98 -4.47 -1.01 1.71
C ASN A 98 -5.42 -2.23 1.66
N HIS A 99 -4.91 -3.42 1.95
CA HIS A 99 -5.67 -4.68 1.93
C HIS A 99 -5.74 -5.38 3.29
N ALA A 100 -5.51 -4.64 4.37
CA ALA A 100 -5.60 -5.12 5.75
C ALA A 100 -7.03 -5.57 6.11
N PHE A 101 -7.16 -6.26 7.24
CA PHE A 101 -8.45 -6.77 7.75
C PHE A 101 -9.53 -5.67 7.87
N ASP A 102 -9.13 -4.51 8.37
CA ASP A 102 -9.96 -3.34 8.64
C ASP A 102 -9.87 -2.27 7.54
N SER A 103 -9.26 -2.59 6.38
CA SER A 103 -9.24 -1.66 5.26
C SER A 103 -10.61 -1.63 4.54
N PRO A 104 -10.90 -0.61 3.73
CA PRO A 104 -12.10 -0.60 2.88
C PRO A 104 -12.13 -1.72 1.83
N SER A 105 -10.98 -2.32 1.53
CA SER A 105 -10.82 -3.36 0.49
C SER A 105 -9.94 -4.52 0.99
N PRO A 106 -10.34 -5.28 2.03
CA PRO A 106 -9.54 -6.37 2.57
C PRO A 106 -9.28 -7.47 1.53
N ALA A 107 -8.08 -8.04 1.50
CA ALA A 107 -7.80 -9.18 0.62
C ALA A 107 -8.35 -10.48 1.24
N THR A 108 -9.60 -10.82 0.92
CA THR A 108 -10.32 -12.01 1.45
C THR A 108 -9.99 -13.31 0.72
N CYS A 109 -9.51 -13.23 -0.53
CA CYS A 109 -9.04 -14.37 -1.30
C CYS A 109 -7.50 -14.39 -1.28
N GLY A 110 -6.91 -15.38 -0.59
CA GLY A 110 -5.47 -15.53 -0.36
C GLY A 110 -4.76 -16.40 -1.37
#